data_AF-A0A542DM91-F1
#
_entry.id   AF-A0A542DM91-F1
#
_cell.length_a   1.000
_cell.length_b   1.000
_cell.length_c   1.000
_cell.angle_alpha   90.00
_cell.angle_beta   90.00
_cell.angle_gamma   90.00
#
_symmetry.space_group_name_H-M   'P 1'
#
loop_
_entity.id
_entity.type
_entity.pdbx_description
1 polymer ?
#
loop_
_entity_poly.entity_id
_entity_poly.type
_entity_poly.pdbx_seq_one_letter_code
_entity_poly.pdbx_strand_id
1 'polypeptide(L)'
;MVTYGDVRQWWPGPVDTAEQDLKGHSDQFLGFTDELAEAATPSGWAGRSAEAASGRLKRLTDRVEHLLAGVNAARTALITAADATTVLRQEISETEGLAEAHRMTVSNDGGVLDPGPPPETTPEQLEPVKEERGRVRAEILDRVRLILQRAEEIDNALADVLGRVRRDEIGDGGATSLAAAAQAGAEQGSLHDRLVARYQVSVDPDGMTTYPKGALGWMAEQLGMEPQKVTTSEASHLDDIGLAGAADAYGIYKTALHDAQNVLDGDNKNSITDGHADAFRHAYWNAMLANRFGQEWTEGYTTAHERKPDNPATSEAMDLHNNEVGRRIAAAHPDAGPDELKQHIEKAVREGDMVVVGQEGRLVPSDRVEVGATGRATDPPAPGGRDPEPRDEGHSSGGYNYGRDGENYGTYQN
;
A
#
# COMPACT_ATOMS: atom_id res chain seq x y z
N MET A 1 -28.21 6.09 -7.36
CA MET A 1 -27.36 5.01 -7.89
C MET A 1 -26.25 5.66 -8.66
N VAL A 2 -25.02 5.35 -8.26
CA VAL A 2 -23.79 5.75 -8.95
C VAL A 2 -23.73 5.06 -10.31
N THR A 3 -23.40 5.80 -11.37
CA THR A 3 -23.23 5.23 -12.71
C THR A 3 -21.80 4.77 -12.95
N TYR A 4 -21.56 3.90 -13.94
CA TYR A 4 -20.19 3.47 -14.27
C TYR A 4 -19.30 4.65 -14.69
N GLY A 5 -19.90 5.64 -15.36
CA GLY A 5 -19.25 6.91 -15.70
C GLY A 5 -18.82 7.73 -14.48
N ASP A 6 -19.58 7.69 -13.39
CA ASP A 6 -19.21 8.34 -12.13
C ASP A 6 -18.03 7.60 -11.46
N VAL A 7 -18.09 6.26 -11.38
CA VAL A 7 -17.03 5.45 -10.76
C VAL A 7 -15.69 5.58 -11.50
N ARG A 8 -15.70 5.69 -12.84
CA ARG A 8 -14.48 5.95 -13.63
C ARG A 8 -13.70 7.18 -13.19
N GLN A 9 -14.40 8.18 -12.66
CA GLN A 9 -13.80 9.43 -12.22
C GLN A 9 -13.24 9.36 -10.79
N TRP A 10 -13.55 8.29 -10.04
CA TRP A 10 -13.07 8.15 -8.66
C TRP A 10 -11.55 7.98 -8.64
N TRP A 11 -10.92 8.70 -7.71
CA TRP A 11 -9.48 8.74 -7.55
C TRP A 11 -9.12 8.74 -6.06
N PRO A 12 -8.10 7.96 -5.64
CA PRO A 12 -7.67 7.94 -4.24
C PRO A 12 -7.04 9.27 -3.77
N GLY A 13 -6.38 10.01 -4.66
CA GLY A 13 -5.57 11.19 -4.28
C GLY A 13 -6.29 12.25 -3.41
N PRO A 14 -7.51 12.71 -3.77
CA PRO A 14 -8.26 13.63 -2.92
C PRO A 14 -8.65 13.06 -1.55
N VAL A 15 -8.89 11.76 -1.46
CA VAL A 15 -9.23 11.06 -0.21
C VAL A 15 -8.00 10.96 0.69
N ASP A 16 -6.84 10.63 0.11
CA ASP A 16 -5.54 10.64 0.80
C ASP A 16 -5.19 12.04 1.32
N THR A 17 -5.42 13.08 0.51
CA THR A 17 -5.18 14.48 0.93
C THR A 17 -6.05 14.84 2.15
N ALA A 18 -7.32 14.46 2.12
CA ALA A 18 -8.23 14.69 3.25
C ALA A 18 -7.81 13.93 4.51
N GLU A 19 -7.25 12.73 4.37
CA GLU A 19 -6.69 12.00 5.50
C GLU A 19 -5.46 12.69 6.09
N GLN A 20 -4.54 13.16 5.26
CA GLN A 20 -3.34 13.88 5.69
C GLN A 20 -3.70 15.19 6.41
N ASP A 21 -4.70 15.91 5.94
CA ASP A 21 -5.22 17.11 6.62
C ASP A 21 -5.80 16.78 8.00
N LEU A 22 -6.54 15.67 8.11
CA LEU A 22 -7.07 15.21 9.41
C LEU A 22 -5.96 14.72 10.34
N LYS A 23 -4.92 14.09 9.82
CA LYS A 23 -3.71 13.73 10.57
C LYS A 23 -3.07 14.98 11.17
N GLY A 24 -2.81 16.01 10.36
CA GLY A 24 -2.23 17.26 10.81
C GLY A 24 -3.02 17.92 11.94
N HIS A 25 -4.35 17.89 11.86
CA HIS A 25 -5.21 18.36 12.96
C HIS A 25 -5.13 17.47 14.21
N SER A 26 -5.12 16.15 14.06
CA SER A 26 -4.96 15.21 15.19
C SER A 26 -3.66 15.46 15.95
N ASP A 27 -2.55 15.68 15.24
CA ASP A 27 -1.24 15.92 15.82
C ASP A 27 -1.22 17.25 16.61
N GLN A 28 -1.88 18.30 16.10
CA GLN A 28 -2.07 19.56 16.84
C GLN A 28 -2.89 19.38 18.13
N PHE A 29 -3.97 18.59 18.08
CA PHE A 29 -4.80 18.34 19.26
C PHE A 29 -4.06 17.54 20.36
N LEU A 30 -3.23 16.57 19.98
CA LEU A 30 -2.40 15.83 20.92
C LEU A 30 -1.39 16.74 21.64
N GLY A 31 -0.79 17.68 20.91
CA GLY A 31 0.09 18.69 21.52
C GLY A 31 -0.64 19.54 22.58
N PHE A 32 -1.88 19.95 22.31
CA PHE A 32 -2.66 20.73 23.28
C PHE A 32 -3.10 19.93 24.51
N THR A 33 -3.30 18.61 24.40
CA THR A 33 -3.67 17.79 25.58
C THR A 33 -2.54 17.69 26.60
N ASP A 34 -1.29 17.60 26.14
CA ASP A 34 -0.14 17.55 27.03
C ASP A 34 0.02 18.88 27.78
N GLU A 35 -0.11 20.01 27.08
CA GLU A 35 -0.11 21.34 27.68
C GLU A 35 -1.25 21.54 28.70
N LEU A 36 -2.45 21.04 28.39
CA LEU A 36 -3.61 21.10 29.28
C LEU A 36 -3.41 20.26 30.55
N ALA A 37 -2.75 19.11 30.44
CA ALA A 37 -2.42 18.26 31.59
C ALA A 37 -1.38 18.93 32.50
N GLU A 38 -0.37 19.59 31.92
CA GLU A 38 0.64 20.34 32.67
C GLU A 38 0.05 21.56 33.41
N ALA A 39 -0.91 22.26 32.79
CA ALA A 39 -1.60 23.40 33.39
C ALA A 39 -2.53 23.01 34.57
N ALA A 40 -2.82 21.72 34.76
CA ALA A 40 -3.79 21.20 35.71
C ALA A 40 -3.39 21.32 37.19
N THR A 41 -2.10 21.47 37.49
CA THR A 41 -1.58 21.28 38.87
C THR A 41 -0.67 22.42 39.38
N PRO A 42 -1.17 23.67 39.51
CA PRO A 42 -0.42 24.71 40.20
C PRO A 42 -0.20 24.34 41.67
N SER A 43 1.06 24.26 42.10
CA SER A 43 1.39 23.81 43.46
C SER A 43 0.81 24.76 44.53
N GLY A 44 0.22 24.18 45.58
CA GLY A 44 -0.35 24.94 46.70
C GLY A 44 -1.70 25.61 46.43
N TRP A 45 -2.30 25.44 45.25
CA TRP A 45 -3.64 25.99 44.95
C TRP A 45 -4.74 25.02 45.39
N ALA A 46 -5.53 25.41 46.39
CA ALA A 46 -6.59 24.57 46.97
C ALA A 46 -7.87 25.37 47.28
N GLY A 47 -8.97 24.64 47.49
CA GLY A 47 -10.29 25.19 47.79
C GLY A 47 -11.26 25.15 46.61
N ARG A 48 -12.47 25.68 46.80
CA ARG A 48 -13.58 25.57 45.84
C ARG A 48 -13.26 26.03 44.42
N SER A 49 -12.42 27.06 44.27
CA SER A 49 -12.02 27.55 42.95
C SER A 49 -11.08 26.59 42.22
N ALA A 50 -10.17 25.92 42.96
CA ALA A 50 -9.29 24.90 42.40
C ALA A 50 -10.10 23.67 41.98
N GLU A 51 -11.03 23.20 42.81
CA GLU A 51 -11.94 22.08 42.48
C GLU A 51 -12.79 22.38 41.24
N ALA A 52 -13.34 23.60 41.14
CA ALA A 52 -14.12 24.02 39.97
C ALA A 52 -13.28 24.08 38.69
N ALA A 53 -12.03 24.55 38.78
CA ALA A 53 -11.09 24.60 37.66
C ALA A 53 -10.70 23.19 37.19
N SER A 54 -10.32 22.29 38.11
CA SER A 54 -10.02 20.89 37.80
C SER A 54 -11.23 20.17 37.17
N GLY A 55 -12.44 20.41 37.70
CA GLY A 55 -13.66 19.87 37.11
C GLY A 55 -13.95 20.40 35.69
N ARG A 56 -13.62 21.66 35.40
CA ARG A 56 -13.74 22.23 34.05
C ARG A 56 -12.69 21.66 33.11
N LEU A 57 -11.45 21.51 33.58
CA LEU A 57 -10.37 20.94 32.80
C LEU A 57 -10.68 19.49 32.41
N LYS A 58 -11.14 18.66 33.35
CA LYS A 58 -11.56 17.28 33.07
C LYS A 58 -12.58 17.24 31.92
N ARG A 59 -13.64 18.05 32.00
CA ARG A 59 -14.65 18.14 30.92
C ARG A 59 -14.10 18.65 29.58
N LEU A 60 -13.00 19.39 29.58
CA LEU A 60 -12.33 19.84 28.37
C LEU A 60 -11.51 18.70 27.76
N THR A 61 -10.73 18.00 28.59
CA THR A 61 -9.99 16.79 28.21
C THR A 61 -10.93 15.75 27.63
N ASP A 62 -12.02 15.39 28.33
CA ASP A 62 -13.01 14.41 27.86
C ASP A 62 -13.56 14.78 26.46
N ARG A 63 -13.76 16.08 26.18
CA ARG A 63 -14.23 16.55 24.87
C ARG A 63 -13.17 16.46 23.78
N VAL A 64 -11.90 16.71 24.12
CA VAL A 64 -10.79 16.58 23.16
C VAL A 64 -10.54 15.12 22.84
N GLU A 65 -10.60 14.23 23.84
CA GLU A 65 -10.50 12.78 23.64
C GLU A 65 -11.57 12.26 22.66
N HIS A 66 -12.82 12.70 22.85
CA HIS A 66 -13.92 12.33 21.97
C HIS A 66 -13.74 12.85 20.53
N LEU A 67 -13.27 14.10 20.38
CA LEU A 67 -12.93 14.66 19.06
C LEU A 67 -11.80 13.88 18.39
N LEU A 68 -10.74 13.53 19.13
CA LEU A 68 -9.62 12.73 18.61
C LEU A 68 -10.07 11.33 18.19
N ALA A 69 -10.97 10.69 18.95
CA ALA A 69 -11.56 9.41 18.55
C ALA A 69 -12.33 9.52 17.23
N GLY A 70 -13.15 10.58 17.08
CA GLY A 70 -13.85 10.86 15.83
C GLY A 70 -12.92 11.13 14.65
N VAL A 71 -11.87 11.93 14.85
CA VAL A 71 -10.88 12.23 13.81
C VAL A 71 -10.13 10.96 13.37
N ASN A 72 -9.69 10.13 14.31
CA ASN A 72 -8.97 8.88 13.99
C ASN A 72 -9.88 7.84 13.30
N ALA A 73 -11.16 7.77 13.67
CA ALA A 73 -12.14 6.96 12.98
C ALA A 73 -12.34 7.43 11.52
N ALA A 74 -12.46 8.75 11.32
CA ALA A 74 -12.57 9.34 9.98
C ALA A 74 -11.34 9.06 9.12
N ARG A 75 -10.13 9.25 9.68
CA ARG A 75 -8.86 8.94 8.99
C ARG A 75 -8.78 7.48 8.54
N THR A 76 -9.12 6.55 9.43
CA THR A 76 -9.10 5.11 9.11
C THR A 76 -10.07 4.76 7.98
N ALA A 77 -11.26 5.36 7.99
CA ALA A 77 -12.24 5.18 6.92
C ALA A 77 -11.77 5.77 5.59
N LEU A 78 -11.10 6.92 5.61
CA LEU A 78 -10.53 7.54 4.40
C LEU A 78 -9.42 6.68 3.80
N ILE A 79 -8.48 6.16 4.61
CA ILE A 79 -7.44 5.21 4.15
C ILE A 79 -8.10 4.01 3.47
N THR A 80 -9.06 3.39 4.16
CA THR A 80 -9.76 2.21 3.64
C THR A 80 -10.49 2.51 2.33
N ALA A 81 -11.10 3.69 2.22
CA ALA A 81 -11.80 4.11 1.01
C ALA A 81 -10.83 4.43 -0.15
N ALA A 82 -9.70 5.07 0.13
CA ALA A 82 -8.66 5.33 -0.87
C ALA A 82 -8.10 4.02 -1.43
N ASP A 83 -7.74 3.09 -0.54
CA ASP A 83 -7.26 1.76 -0.88
C ASP A 83 -8.25 0.97 -1.74
N ALA A 84 -9.52 0.92 -1.31
CA ALA A 84 -10.56 0.22 -2.05
C ALA A 84 -10.82 0.88 -3.41
N THR A 85 -10.68 2.21 -3.51
CA THR A 85 -10.78 2.94 -4.78
C THR A 85 -9.61 2.60 -5.73
N THR A 86 -8.40 2.40 -5.22
CA THR A 86 -7.25 1.94 -6.03
C THR A 86 -7.54 0.58 -6.67
N VAL A 87 -8.04 -0.38 -5.89
CA VAL A 87 -8.42 -1.71 -6.40
C VAL A 87 -9.55 -1.59 -7.43
N LEU A 88 -10.57 -0.78 -7.15
CA LEU A 88 -11.69 -0.57 -8.04
C LEU A 88 -11.26 0.02 -9.40
N ARG A 89 -10.27 0.90 -9.42
CA ARG A 89 -9.69 1.46 -10.66
C ARG A 89 -8.96 0.40 -11.47
N GLN A 90 -8.23 -0.50 -10.82
CA GLN A 90 -7.59 -1.63 -11.50
C GLN A 90 -8.63 -2.54 -12.18
N GLU A 91 -9.71 -2.87 -11.46
CA GLU A 91 -10.81 -3.68 -12.00
C GLU A 91 -11.52 -3.01 -13.19
N ILE A 92 -11.70 -1.69 -13.14
CA ILE A 92 -12.21 -0.89 -14.27
C ILE A 92 -11.26 -1.02 -15.47
N SER A 93 -9.96 -0.84 -15.25
CA SER A 93 -8.94 -0.92 -16.31
C SER A 93 -8.95 -2.29 -16.99
N GLU A 94 -8.98 -3.38 -16.21
CA GLU A 94 -9.02 -4.75 -16.72
C GLU A 94 -10.31 -5.05 -17.49
N THR A 95 -11.45 -4.58 -16.98
CA THR A 95 -12.75 -4.75 -17.63
C THR A 95 -12.81 -3.98 -18.95
N GLU A 96 -12.22 -2.79 -19.00
CA GLU A 96 -12.12 -1.99 -20.22
C GLU A 96 -11.12 -2.56 -21.21
N GLY A 97 -10.00 -3.09 -20.75
CA GLY A 97 -9.02 -3.81 -21.57
C GLY A 97 -9.62 -5.06 -22.23
N LEU A 98 -10.39 -5.86 -21.48
CA LEU A 98 -11.14 -7.00 -22.02
C LEU A 98 -12.15 -6.54 -23.09
N ALA A 99 -12.87 -5.45 -22.84
CA ALA A 99 -13.79 -4.90 -23.82
C ALA A 99 -13.05 -4.46 -25.09
N GLU A 100 -11.94 -3.73 -24.95
CA GLU A 100 -11.13 -3.24 -26.08
C GLU A 100 -10.54 -4.37 -26.92
N ALA A 101 -9.98 -5.41 -26.28
CA ALA A 101 -9.44 -6.59 -26.95
C ALA A 101 -10.47 -7.27 -27.88
N HIS A 102 -11.76 -7.19 -27.53
CA HIS A 102 -12.87 -7.73 -28.32
C HIS A 102 -13.61 -6.67 -29.17
N ARG A 103 -13.06 -5.45 -29.29
CA ARG A 103 -13.66 -4.28 -29.98
C ARG A 103 -15.03 -3.90 -29.43
N MET A 104 -15.26 -4.13 -28.14
CA MET A 104 -16.45 -3.69 -27.42
C MET A 104 -16.14 -2.43 -26.62
N THR A 105 -17.18 -1.73 -26.17
CA THR A 105 -17.01 -0.54 -25.33
C THR A 105 -18.01 -0.55 -24.18
N VAL A 106 -17.53 -0.27 -22.97
CA VAL A 106 -18.40 -0.05 -21.81
C VAL A 106 -18.91 1.38 -21.82
N SER A 107 -20.22 1.56 -21.77
CA SER A 107 -20.89 2.87 -21.74
C SER A 107 -20.97 3.44 -20.32
N ASN A 108 -21.23 4.74 -20.18
CA ASN A 108 -21.26 5.40 -18.87
C ASN A 108 -22.39 4.88 -17.95
N ASP A 109 -23.47 4.36 -18.51
CA ASP A 109 -24.56 3.71 -17.78
C ASP A 109 -24.27 2.24 -17.42
N GLY A 110 -23.08 1.72 -17.77
CA GLY A 110 -22.66 0.35 -17.49
C GLY A 110 -23.13 -0.69 -18.52
N GLY A 111 -23.71 -0.25 -19.64
CA GLY A 111 -24.02 -1.13 -20.77
C GLY A 111 -22.78 -1.49 -21.60
N VAL A 112 -22.80 -2.62 -22.30
CA VAL A 112 -21.74 -3.02 -23.24
C VAL A 112 -22.23 -2.89 -24.67
N LEU A 113 -21.54 -2.04 -25.44
CA LEU A 113 -21.73 -1.86 -26.87
C LEU A 113 -20.84 -2.83 -27.64
N ASP A 114 -21.48 -3.75 -28.35
CA ASP A 114 -20.83 -4.72 -29.22
C ASP A 114 -21.11 -4.35 -30.69
N PRO A 115 -20.09 -4.01 -31.50
CA PRO A 115 -20.27 -3.66 -32.92
C PRO A 115 -20.59 -4.87 -33.81
N GLY A 116 -20.55 -6.10 -33.27
CA GLY A 116 -20.78 -7.34 -33.98
C GLY A 116 -19.51 -7.99 -34.54
N PRO A 117 -19.66 -9.13 -35.24
CA PRO A 117 -18.54 -9.85 -35.84
C PRO A 117 -17.72 -8.98 -36.81
N PRO A 118 -16.40 -9.20 -36.90
CA PRO A 118 -15.56 -8.53 -37.89
C PRO A 118 -16.09 -8.65 -39.32
N PRO A 119 -15.93 -7.63 -40.18
CA PRO A 119 -16.31 -7.69 -41.59
C PRO A 119 -15.69 -8.88 -42.36
N GLU A 120 -14.50 -9.32 -41.94
CA GLU A 120 -13.73 -10.43 -42.49
C GLU A 120 -14.22 -11.84 -42.07
N THR A 121 -15.24 -11.94 -41.21
CA THR A 121 -15.79 -13.23 -40.74
C THR A 121 -16.45 -14.00 -41.88
N THR A 122 -16.03 -15.24 -42.15
CA THR A 122 -16.67 -16.07 -43.19
C THR A 122 -18.04 -16.61 -42.73
N PRO A 123 -18.93 -17.03 -43.67
CA PRO A 123 -20.22 -17.62 -43.30
C PRO A 123 -20.11 -18.84 -42.38
N GLU A 124 -19.06 -19.67 -42.53
CA GLU A 124 -18.85 -20.83 -41.64
C GLU A 124 -18.39 -20.42 -40.23
N GLN A 125 -17.73 -19.27 -40.09
CA GLN A 125 -17.21 -18.76 -38.82
C GLN A 125 -18.22 -17.88 -38.07
N LEU A 126 -19.29 -17.44 -38.73
CA LEU A 126 -20.21 -16.42 -38.24
C LEU A 126 -20.90 -16.80 -36.92
N GLU A 127 -21.45 -18.02 -36.82
CA GLU A 127 -22.15 -18.45 -35.61
C GLU A 127 -21.21 -18.70 -34.42
N PRO A 128 -20.06 -19.41 -34.58
CA PRO A 128 -19.06 -19.51 -33.51
C PRO A 128 -18.59 -18.15 -32.98
N VAL A 129 -18.33 -17.19 -33.87
CA VAL A 129 -17.89 -15.84 -33.48
C VAL A 129 -19.00 -15.09 -32.73
N LYS A 130 -20.27 -15.20 -33.15
CA LYS A 130 -21.38 -14.60 -32.41
C LYS A 130 -21.55 -15.19 -31.01
N GLU A 131 -21.42 -16.51 -30.88
CA GLU A 131 -21.50 -17.17 -29.57
C GLU A 131 -20.38 -16.72 -28.63
N GLU A 132 -19.14 -16.69 -29.12
CA GLU A 132 -17.98 -16.21 -28.36
C GLU A 132 -18.15 -14.76 -27.92
N ARG A 133 -18.52 -13.86 -28.84
CA ARG A 133 -18.81 -12.45 -28.52
C ARG A 133 -19.95 -12.32 -27.51
N GLY A 134 -20.98 -13.15 -27.62
CA GLY A 134 -22.07 -13.20 -26.64
C GLY A 134 -21.60 -13.57 -25.24
N ARG A 135 -20.67 -14.52 -25.11
CA ARG A 135 -20.06 -14.92 -23.82
C ARG A 135 -19.21 -13.81 -23.24
N VAL A 136 -18.29 -13.24 -24.02
CA VAL A 136 -17.42 -12.13 -23.59
C VAL A 136 -18.26 -10.93 -23.16
N ARG A 137 -19.29 -10.57 -23.93
CA ARG A 137 -20.21 -9.49 -23.57
C ARG A 137 -20.91 -9.74 -22.23
N ALA A 138 -21.34 -10.98 -21.97
CA ALA A 138 -21.97 -11.35 -20.70
C ALA A 138 -20.98 -11.23 -19.53
N GLU A 139 -19.73 -11.67 -19.72
CA GLU A 139 -18.67 -11.53 -18.73
C GLU A 139 -18.37 -10.06 -18.40
N ILE A 140 -18.21 -9.20 -19.41
CA ILE A 140 -17.99 -7.76 -19.19
C ILE A 140 -19.16 -7.15 -18.41
N LEU A 141 -20.41 -7.51 -18.75
CA LEU A 141 -21.59 -7.03 -18.02
C LEU A 141 -21.59 -7.45 -16.54
N ASP A 142 -21.15 -8.67 -16.24
CA ASP A 142 -21.07 -9.16 -14.87
C ASP A 142 -19.92 -8.48 -14.10
N ARG A 143 -18.76 -8.26 -14.72
CA ARG A 143 -17.67 -7.46 -14.14
C ARG A 143 -18.11 -6.03 -13.83
N VAL A 144 -18.80 -5.38 -14.77
CA VAL A 144 -19.37 -4.03 -14.57
C VAL A 144 -20.35 -4.00 -13.39
N ARG A 145 -21.21 -5.01 -13.25
CA ARG A 145 -22.11 -5.11 -12.08
C ARG A 145 -21.33 -5.21 -10.76
N LEU A 146 -20.30 -6.05 -10.70
CA LEU A 146 -19.48 -6.22 -9.50
C LEU A 146 -18.73 -4.93 -9.14
N ILE A 147 -18.19 -4.21 -10.13
CA ILE A 147 -17.57 -2.90 -9.95
C ILE A 147 -18.58 -1.91 -9.34
N LEU A 148 -19.78 -1.82 -9.88
CA LEU A 148 -20.81 -0.91 -9.35
C LEU A 148 -21.24 -1.27 -7.93
N GLN A 149 -21.36 -2.57 -7.63
CA GLN A 149 -21.65 -3.04 -6.27
C GLN A 149 -20.54 -2.64 -5.29
N ARG A 150 -19.27 -2.87 -5.64
CA ARG A 150 -18.12 -2.49 -4.82
C ARG A 150 -18.02 -0.98 -4.62
N ALA A 151 -18.30 -0.20 -5.66
CA ALA A 151 -18.36 1.25 -5.56
C ALA A 151 -19.39 1.70 -4.51
N GLU A 152 -20.60 1.11 -4.55
CA GLU A 152 -21.66 1.40 -3.57
C GLU A 152 -21.28 0.94 -2.15
N GLU A 153 -20.58 -0.19 -2.00
CA GLU A 153 -20.06 -0.64 -0.70
C GLU A 153 -19.02 0.33 -0.12
N ILE A 154 -18.09 0.83 -0.95
CA ILE A 154 -17.07 1.81 -0.55
C ILE A 154 -17.72 3.12 -0.08
N ASP A 155 -18.62 3.68 -0.89
CA ASP A 155 -19.30 4.95 -0.57
C ASP A 155 -20.14 4.83 0.71
N ASN A 156 -20.93 3.74 0.83
CA ASN A 156 -21.75 3.51 2.01
C ASN A 156 -20.91 3.32 3.29
N ALA A 157 -19.80 2.58 3.20
CA ALA A 157 -18.91 2.37 4.34
C ALA A 157 -18.28 3.69 4.82
N LEU A 158 -17.78 4.51 3.88
CA LEU A 158 -17.22 5.82 4.20
C LEU A 158 -18.30 6.76 4.77
N ALA A 159 -19.47 6.83 4.13
CA ALA A 159 -20.59 7.67 4.55
C ALA A 159 -21.12 7.29 5.95
N ASP A 160 -21.16 6.00 6.29
CA ASP A 160 -21.57 5.54 7.62
C ASP A 160 -20.61 6.05 8.70
N VAL A 161 -19.30 5.85 8.53
CA VAL A 161 -18.30 6.30 9.50
C VAL A 161 -18.34 7.82 9.66
N LEU A 162 -18.30 8.57 8.55
CA LEU A 162 -18.39 10.03 8.60
C LEU A 162 -19.72 10.51 9.19
N GLY A 163 -20.80 9.78 8.94
CA GLY A 163 -22.12 10.04 9.53
C GLY A 163 -22.13 9.89 11.05
N ARG A 164 -21.49 8.83 11.58
CA ARG A 164 -21.36 8.58 13.02
C ARG A 164 -20.45 9.62 13.68
N VAL A 165 -19.33 9.97 13.04
CA VAL A 165 -18.42 11.04 13.50
C VAL A 165 -19.18 12.36 13.61
N ARG A 166 -19.96 12.74 12.57
CA ARG A 166 -20.76 13.97 12.58
C ARG A 166 -21.84 13.99 13.66
N ARG A 167 -22.40 12.84 14.03
CA ARG A 167 -23.42 12.71 15.08
C ARG A 167 -22.83 12.57 16.48
N ASP A 168 -21.51 12.61 16.63
CA ASP A 168 -20.82 12.42 17.90
C ASP A 168 -21.06 11.02 18.50
N GLU A 169 -21.42 10.04 17.66
CA GLU A 169 -21.77 8.67 18.06
C GLU A 169 -20.54 7.76 18.18
N ILE A 170 -19.36 8.26 17.82
CA ILE A 170 -18.07 7.60 18.08
C ILE A 170 -17.66 7.96 19.51
N GLY A 171 -18.27 7.29 20.49
CA GLY A 171 -17.96 7.47 21.92
C GLY A 171 -16.90 6.51 22.45
N ASP A 172 -16.36 6.82 23.63
CA ASP A 172 -15.33 6.10 24.38
C ASP A 172 -15.65 4.63 24.76
N GLY A 173 -16.83 4.10 24.40
CA GLY A 173 -17.23 2.73 24.74
C GLY A 173 -17.23 2.41 26.24
N GLY A 174 -17.23 3.40 27.13
CA GLY A 174 -17.08 3.21 28.58
C GLY A 174 -15.63 3.01 29.06
N ALA A 175 -14.64 3.37 28.24
CA ALA A 175 -13.23 3.26 28.56
C ALA A 175 -12.75 4.47 29.40
N THR A 176 -12.31 4.25 30.64
CA THR A 176 -11.95 5.32 31.59
C THR A 176 -10.54 5.90 31.40
N SER A 177 -9.91 5.77 30.22
CA SER A 177 -8.66 6.45 29.86
C SER A 177 -8.40 6.45 28.34
N LEU A 178 -7.65 7.46 27.85
CA LEU A 178 -7.13 7.60 26.48
C LEU A 178 -6.51 6.30 25.89
N ALA A 179 -5.83 5.51 26.73
CA ALA A 179 -5.25 4.21 26.34
C ALA A 179 -6.31 3.13 26.12
N ALA A 180 -7.39 3.15 26.92
CA ALA A 180 -8.48 2.20 26.80
C ALA A 180 -9.45 2.57 25.65
N ALA A 181 -9.57 3.86 25.29
CA ALA A 181 -10.29 4.30 24.08
C ALA A 181 -9.52 3.94 22.80
N ALA A 182 -8.18 4.04 22.80
CA ALA A 182 -7.33 3.50 21.74
C ALA A 182 -7.45 1.96 21.62
N GLN A 183 -7.64 1.27 22.74
CA GLN A 183 -7.84 -0.18 22.80
C GLN A 183 -9.26 -0.61 22.38
N ALA A 184 -10.30 0.14 22.73
CA ALA A 184 -11.68 -0.10 22.25
C ALA A 184 -11.82 0.14 20.73
N GLY A 185 -11.06 1.10 20.18
CA GLY A 185 -10.87 1.24 18.73
C GLY A 185 -10.06 0.09 18.11
N ALA A 186 -9.13 -0.50 18.86
CA ALA A 186 -8.36 -1.67 18.44
C ALA A 186 -9.19 -2.98 18.40
N GLU A 187 -10.28 -3.08 19.17
CA GLU A 187 -11.15 -4.26 19.20
C GLU A 187 -12.17 -4.34 18.04
N GLN A 188 -12.37 -3.27 17.26
CA GLN A 188 -13.16 -3.32 16.00
C GLN A 188 -12.32 -3.68 14.76
N GLY A 189 -11.13 -4.24 14.99
CA GLY A 189 -10.19 -4.76 14.00
C GLY A 189 -8.90 -3.97 14.07
N SER A 190 -7.90 -4.47 14.81
CA SER A 190 -6.65 -3.73 15.02
C SER A 190 -5.93 -3.50 13.68
N LEU A 191 -5.11 -2.44 13.58
CA LEU A 191 -4.27 -2.18 12.40
C LEU A 191 -3.56 -3.46 11.93
N HIS A 192 -2.95 -4.16 12.88
CA HIS A 192 -2.30 -5.44 12.64
C HIS A 192 -3.23 -6.47 12.00
N ASP A 193 -4.43 -6.72 12.54
CA ASP A 193 -5.33 -7.73 11.99
C ASP A 193 -5.79 -7.37 10.57
N ARG A 194 -6.01 -6.08 10.29
CA ARG A 194 -6.39 -5.62 8.95
C ARG A 194 -5.26 -5.76 7.94
N LEU A 195 -4.04 -5.39 8.32
CA LEU A 195 -2.87 -5.50 7.45
C LEU A 195 -2.51 -6.95 7.21
N VAL A 196 -2.50 -7.79 8.24
CA VAL A 196 -2.29 -9.23 8.10
C VAL A 196 -3.40 -9.87 7.27
N ALA A 197 -4.65 -9.42 7.34
CA ALA A 197 -5.71 -9.95 6.48
C ALA A 197 -5.59 -9.51 5.00
N ARG A 198 -5.06 -8.31 4.74
CA ARG A 198 -4.94 -7.74 3.39
C ARG A 198 -3.68 -8.20 2.67
N TYR A 199 -2.56 -8.15 3.36
CA TYR A 199 -1.23 -8.29 2.81
C TYR A 199 -0.69 -9.67 3.14
N GLN A 200 -1.18 -10.66 2.40
CA GLN A 200 -0.61 -12.01 2.39
C GLN A 200 -0.62 -12.51 0.96
N VAL A 201 0.35 -13.36 0.65
CA VAL A 201 0.45 -14.08 -0.61
C VAL A 201 0.70 -15.56 -0.35
N SER A 202 0.32 -16.40 -1.31
CA SER A 202 0.68 -17.81 -1.22
C SER A 202 2.16 -17.97 -1.55
N VAL A 203 2.81 -18.90 -0.86
CA VAL A 203 4.16 -19.36 -1.20
C VAL A 203 4.22 -19.68 -2.69
N ASP A 204 5.34 -19.32 -3.33
CA ASP A 204 5.52 -19.55 -4.76
C ASP A 204 5.33 -21.06 -5.06
N PRO A 205 4.35 -21.44 -5.90
CA PRO A 205 4.02 -22.85 -6.16
C PRO A 205 5.18 -23.60 -6.83
N ASP A 206 6.03 -22.88 -7.56
CA ASP A 206 7.23 -23.42 -8.23
C ASP A 206 8.49 -23.28 -7.36
N GLY A 207 8.33 -22.75 -6.15
CA GLY A 207 9.35 -22.69 -5.11
C GLY A 207 10.50 -21.73 -5.41
N MET A 208 11.65 -22.01 -4.79
CA MET A 208 12.85 -21.19 -4.88
C MET A 208 13.79 -21.65 -5.99
N THR A 209 14.47 -20.69 -6.60
CA THR A 209 15.38 -20.84 -7.71
C THR A 209 16.66 -20.03 -7.49
N THR A 210 17.76 -20.40 -8.13
CA THR A 210 18.95 -19.53 -8.22
C THR A 210 18.81 -18.62 -9.43
N TYR A 211 19.04 -17.32 -9.30
CA TYR A 211 19.05 -16.36 -10.40
C TYR A 211 20.38 -15.58 -10.45
N PRO A 212 20.92 -15.28 -11.64
CA PRO A 212 20.47 -15.73 -12.95
C PRO A 212 20.83 -17.21 -13.22
N LYS A 213 20.04 -17.92 -14.05
CA LYS A 213 20.28 -19.33 -14.44
C LYS A 213 20.94 -19.45 -15.81
N GLY A 214 21.52 -20.63 -16.08
CA GLY A 214 21.93 -21.02 -17.43
C GLY A 214 23.01 -20.11 -18.02
N ALA A 215 22.88 -19.78 -19.31
CA ALA A 215 23.84 -18.90 -20.01
C ALA A 215 23.89 -17.48 -19.43
N LEU A 216 22.75 -17.00 -18.90
CA LEU A 216 22.60 -15.73 -18.20
C LEU A 216 23.37 -15.74 -16.87
N GLY A 217 23.27 -16.84 -16.10
CA GLY A 217 24.04 -17.10 -14.88
C GLY A 217 25.55 -17.06 -15.10
N TRP A 218 26.01 -17.75 -16.14
CA TRP A 218 27.42 -17.75 -16.53
C TRP A 218 27.94 -16.34 -16.89
N MET A 219 27.14 -15.55 -17.60
CA MET A 219 27.52 -14.19 -18.00
C MET A 219 27.52 -13.20 -16.83
N ALA A 220 26.61 -13.37 -15.87
CA ALA A 220 26.53 -12.54 -14.67
C ALA A 220 27.67 -12.81 -13.67
N GLU A 221 28.08 -14.07 -13.52
CA GLU A 221 29.25 -14.47 -12.72
C GLU A 221 30.53 -13.80 -13.25
N GLN A 222 30.64 -13.67 -14.57
CA GLN A 222 31.75 -12.99 -15.24
C GLN A 222 31.72 -11.46 -15.08
N LEU A 223 30.57 -10.90 -14.69
CA LEU A 223 30.37 -9.48 -14.37
C LEU A 223 30.37 -9.22 -12.85
N GLY A 224 30.70 -10.22 -12.03
CA GLY A 224 30.79 -10.09 -10.57
C GLY A 224 29.44 -10.06 -9.84
N MET A 225 28.35 -10.50 -10.48
CA MET A 225 27.08 -10.71 -9.80
C MET A 225 27.05 -12.10 -9.16
N GLU A 226 26.88 -12.17 -7.85
CA GLU A 226 26.74 -13.45 -7.15
C GLU A 226 25.32 -14.02 -7.35
N PRO A 227 25.18 -15.32 -7.69
CA PRO A 227 23.86 -15.94 -7.84
C PRO A 227 23.06 -15.88 -6.54
N GLN A 228 21.83 -15.38 -6.62
CA GLN A 228 20.93 -15.25 -5.46
C GLN A 228 19.81 -16.28 -5.49
N LYS A 229 19.33 -16.68 -4.31
CA LYS A 229 18.10 -17.47 -4.20
C LYS A 229 16.90 -16.53 -4.23
N VAL A 230 16.08 -16.66 -5.26
CA VAL A 230 14.86 -15.89 -5.50
C VAL A 230 13.69 -16.85 -5.71
N THR A 231 12.45 -16.36 -5.68
CA THR A 231 11.30 -17.20 -6.05
C THR A 231 11.27 -17.43 -7.55
N THR A 232 10.62 -18.50 -8.02
CA THR A 232 10.56 -18.79 -9.46
C THR A 232 9.80 -17.71 -10.23
N SER A 233 8.74 -17.15 -9.66
CA SER A 233 8.01 -16.01 -10.21
C SER A 233 8.89 -14.74 -10.25
N GLU A 234 9.72 -14.51 -9.24
CA GLU A 234 10.67 -13.38 -9.21
C GLU A 234 11.69 -13.49 -10.35
N ALA A 235 12.22 -14.70 -10.59
CA ALA A 235 13.12 -14.95 -11.71
C ALA A 235 12.45 -14.70 -13.08
N SER A 236 11.18 -15.08 -13.23
CA SER A 236 10.42 -14.84 -14.47
C SER A 236 10.32 -13.36 -14.80
N HIS A 237 9.97 -12.52 -13.81
CA HIS A 237 9.88 -11.07 -14.00
C HIS A 237 11.21 -10.42 -14.43
N LEU A 238 12.33 -10.96 -13.94
CA LEU A 238 13.67 -10.50 -14.31
C LEU A 238 14.08 -10.99 -15.71
N ASP A 239 13.68 -12.20 -16.10
CA ASP A 239 13.89 -12.71 -17.46
C ASP A 239 13.10 -11.89 -18.50
N ASP A 240 11.88 -11.47 -18.17
CA ASP A 240 11.01 -10.73 -19.08
C ASP A 240 11.60 -9.36 -19.48
N ILE A 241 12.21 -8.64 -18.52
CA ILE A 241 12.87 -7.33 -18.78
C ILE A 241 14.27 -7.46 -19.38
N GLY A 242 14.77 -8.70 -19.51
CA GLY A 242 16.07 -9.03 -20.07
C GLY A 242 17.27 -8.56 -19.24
N LEU A 243 18.46 -8.94 -19.68
CA LEU A 243 19.73 -8.73 -18.98
C LEU A 243 20.00 -7.29 -18.50
N ALA A 244 19.71 -6.30 -19.35
CA ALA A 244 19.95 -4.89 -19.01
C ALA A 244 18.97 -4.40 -17.93
N GLY A 245 17.68 -4.79 -18.04
CA GLY A 245 16.68 -4.49 -17.02
C GLY A 245 16.99 -5.19 -15.69
N ALA A 246 17.40 -6.46 -15.73
CA ALA A 246 17.79 -7.21 -14.54
C ALA A 246 19.01 -6.59 -13.84
N ALA A 247 19.98 -6.08 -14.59
CA ALA A 247 21.12 -5.34 -14.03
C ALA A 247 20.70 -4.02 -13.36
N ASP A 248 19.78 -3.26 -13.98
CA ASP A 248 19.20 -2.05 -13.40
C ASP A 248 18.44 -2.37 -12.10
N ALA A 249 17.57 -3.38 -12.10
CA ALA A 249 16.80 -3.81 -10.93
C ALA A 249 17.72 -4.24 -9.77
N TYR A 250 18.79 -4.97 -10.08
CA TYR A 250 19.81 -5.35 -9.09
C TYR A 250 20.57 -4.13 -8.54
N GLY A 251 20.92 -3.18 -9.40
CA GLY A 251 21.52 -1.90 -8.97
C GLY A 251 20.62 -1.13 -8.01
N ILE A 252 19.33 -1.04 -8.34
CA ILE A 252 18.30 -0.40 -7.52
C ILE A 252 18.17 -1.09 -6.15
N TYR A 253 18.16 -2.42 -6.10
CA TYR A 253 18.16 -3.18 -4.85
C TYR A 253 19.38 -2.86 -3.98
N LYS A 254 20.59 -2.84 -4.57
CA LYS A 254 21.82 -2.49 -3.83
C LYS A 254 21.78 -1.06 -3.27
N THR A 255 21.28 -0.10 -4.05
CA THR A 255 21.12 1.28 -3.58
C THR A 255 20.14 1.37 -2.41
N ALA A 256 18.98 0.72 -2.50
CA ALA A 256 18.01 0.70 -1.41
C ALA A 256 18.59 0.09 -0.14
N LEU A 257 19.32 -1.01 -0.26
CA LEU A 257 20.00 -1.68 0.85
C LEU A 257 21.08 -0.80 1.49
N HIS A 258 21.94 -0.19 0.67
CA HIS A 258 22.99 0.71 1.13
C HIS A 258 22.40 1.90 1.89
N ASP A 259 21.35 2.52 1.36
CA ASP A 259 20.76 3.70 1.98
C ASP A 259 19.99 3.37 3.25
N ALA A 260 19.29 2.24 3.29
CA ALA A 260 18.64 1.75 4.50
C ALA A 260 19.63 1.57 5.66
N GLN A 261 20.84 1.06 5.38
CA GLN A 261 21.89 0.90 6.39
C GLN A 261 22.41 2.24 6.94
N ASN A 262 22.29 3.33 6.19
CA ASN A 262 22.91 4.62 6.52
C ASN A 262 21.93 5.69 7.04
N VAL A 263 20.61 5.53 6.86
CA VAL A 263 19.63 6.61 7.10
C VAL A 263 19.02 6.57 8.51
N LEU A 264 18.94 5.40 9.17
CA LEU A 264 18.16 5.21 10.41
C LEU A 264 18.90 4.38 11.49
N ASP A 265 20.15 4.75 11.81
CA ASP A 265 21.01 4.03 12.76
C ASP A 265 21.11 2.52 12.45
N GLY A 266 21.34 2.20 11.17
CA GLY A 266 21.31 0.85 10.61
C GLY A 266 22.36 -0.13 11.15
N ASP A 267 23.22 0.27 12.09
CA ASP A 267 24.10 -0.65 12.82
C ASP A 267 23.36 -1.46 13.90
N ASN A 268 22.12 -1.10 14.23
CA ASN A 268 21.27 -1.90 15.11
C ASN A 268 20.58 -3.04 14.31
N LYS A 269 20.91 -4.29 14.63
CA LYS A 269 20.33 -5.51 14.01
C LYS A 269 18.80 -5.59 14.06
N ASN A 270 18.16 -4.85 14.96
CA ASN A 270 16.69 -4.80 15.07
C ASN A 270 16.05 -3.79 14.10
N SER A 271 16.83 -2.87 13.51
CA SER A 271 16.35 -1.91 12.51
C SER A 271 16.35 -2.49 11.09
N ILE A 272 17.33 -3.36 10.78
CA ILE A 272 17.58 -3.92 9.43
C ILE A 272 16.49 -4.91 8.98
N THR A 273 15.76 -5.52 9.91
CA THR A 273 14.69 -6.47 9.57
C THR A 273 13.55 -6.28 10.56
N ASP A 274 12.33 -6.20 10.04
CA ASP A 274 11.09 -5.91 10.78
C ASP A 274 11.02 -4.49 11.40
N GLY A 275 12.02 -3.65 11.12
CA GLY A 275 12.20 -2.33 11.73
C GLY A 275 12.20 -1.17 10.73
N HIS A 276 12.55 0.03 11.19
CA HIS A 276 12.45 1.23 10.36
C HIS A 276 13.37 1.24 9.14
N ALA A 277 14.60 0.72 9.25
CA ALA A 277 15.48 0.61 8.08
C ALA A 277 14.95 -0.39 7.06
N ASP A 278 14.27 -1.45 7.52
CA ASP A 278 13.62 -2.42 6.65
C ASP A 278 12.41 -1.82 5.91
N ALA A 279 11.53 -1.15 6.65
CA ALA A 279 10.40 -0.42 6.09
C ALA A 279 10.84 0.62 5.06
N PHE A 280 11.90 1.38 5.37
CA PHE A 280 12.53 2.32 4.44
C PHE A 280 13.07 1.60 3.19
N ARG A 281 13.79 0.49 3.37
CA ARG A 281 14.38 -0.29 2.27
C ARG A 281 13.30 -0.76 1.29
N HIS A 282 12.22 -1.37 1.80
CA HIS A 282 11.11 -1.89 1.02
C HIS A 282 10.41 -0.78 0.22
N ALA A 283 10.07 0.32 0.89
CA ALA A 283 9.42 1.46 0.24
C ALA A 283 10.33 2.15 -0.79
N TYR A 284 11.60 2.39 -0.46
CA TYR A 284 12.54 3.06 -1.38
C TYR A 284 12.87 2.19 -2.59
N TRP A 285 13.05 0.88 -2.38
CA TRP A 285 13.19 -0.10 -3.46
C TRP A 285 12.00 -0.06 -4.41
N ASN A 286 10.77 -0.13 -3.88
CA ASN A 286 9.56 -0.07 -4.69
C ASN A 286 9.38 1.26 -5.41
N ALA A 287 9.71 2.39 -4.77
CA ALA A 287 9.61 3.69 -5.40
C ALA A 287 10.53 3.81 -6.63
N MET A 288 11.80 3.39 -6.48
CA MET A 288 12.76 3.40 -7.59
C MET A 288 12.39 2.44 -8.72
N LEU A 289 11.95 1.22 -8.37
CA LEU A 289 11.49 0.26 -9.38
C LEU A 289 10.26 0.78 -10.12
N ALA A 290 9.28 1.36 -9.41
CA ALA A 290 8.07 1.87 -10.02
C ALA A 290 8.34 3.07 -10.94
N ASN A 291 9.28 3.93 -10.57
CA ASN A 291 9.75 5.02 -11.44
C ASN A 291 10.45 4.47 -12.70
N ARG A 292 11.23 3.39 -12.56
CA ARG A 292 12.05 2.82 -13.66
C ARG A 292 11.26 1.92 -14.62
N PHE A 293 10.44 1.03 -14.08
CA PHE A 293 9.80 -0.09 -14.77
C PHE A 293 8.27 0.00 -14.78
N GLY A 294 7.68 0.97 -14.06
CA GLY A 294 6.25 1.14 -13.93
C GLY A 294 5.65 0.41 -12.72
N GLN A 295 4.44 0.83 -12.34
CA GLN A 295 3.72 0.37 -11.15
C GLN A 295 3.43 -1.14 -11.21
N GLU A 296 2.87 -1.61 -12.33
CA GLU A 296 2.39 -2.99 -12.48
C GLU A 296 3.54 -4.00 -12.44
N TRP A 297 4.62 -3.74 -13.18
CA TRP A 297 5.78 -4.64 -13.16
C TRP A 297 6.40 -4.69 -11.75
N THR A 298 6.50 -3.54 -11.08
CA THR A 298 7.09 -3.44 -9.74
C THR A 298 6.26 -4.20 -8.72
N GLU A 299 4.93 -4.08 -8.77
CA GLU A 299 4.05 -4.84 -7.91
C GLU A 299 4.21 -6.35 -8.10
N GLY A 300 4.20 -6.84 -9.36
CA GLY A 300 4.40 -8.26 -9.64
C GLY A 300 5.74 -8.78 -9.14
N TYR A 301 6.83 -8.09 -9.48
CA TYR A 301 8.20 -8.47 -9.10
C TYR A 301 8.41 -8.48 -7.58
N THR A 302 8.00 -7.41 -6.89
CA THR A 302 8.22 -7.28 -5.44
C THR A 302 7.27 -8.16 -4.64
N THR A 303 6.04 -8.40 -5.12
CA THR A 303 5.13 -9.38 -4.52
C THR A 303 5.69 -10.78 -4.66
N ALA A 304 6.23 -11.15 -5.83
CA ALA A 304 6.92 -12.42 -6.04
C ALA A 304 8.11 -12.61 -5.09
N HIS A 305 8.84 -11.53 -4.77
CA HIS A 305 9.94 -11.55 -3.81
C HIS A 305 9.48 -11.94 -2.38
N GLU A 306 8.24 -11.59 -2.00
CA GLU A 306 7.70 -11.91 -0.67
C GLU A 306 7.13 -13.33 -0.56
N ARG A 307 6.91 -14.06 -1.67
CA ARG A 307 6.34 -15.43 -1.70
C ARG A 307 7.28 -16.54 -1.18
N LYS A 308 8.15 -16.23 -0.21
CA LYS A 308 9.13 -17.14 0.39
C LYS A 308 8.45 -18.07 1.40
N PRO A 309 8.86 -19.35 1.51
CA PRO A 309 8.13 -20.36 2.28
C PRO A 309 8.15 -20.16 3.81
N ASP A 310 9.12 -19.44 4.35
CA ASP A 310 9.39 -19.35 5.80
C ASP A 310 9.21 -17.93 6.36
N ASN A 311 8.51 -17.04 5.65
CA ASN A 311 8.29 -15.65 6.11
C ASN A 311 7.15 -15.60 7.13
N PRO A 312 7.34 -15.03 8.34
CA PRO A 312 6.23 -14.79 9.27
C PRO A 312 5.14 -13.95 8.62
N ALA A 313 3.86 -14.28 8.84
CA ALA A 313 2.74 -13.55 8.23
C ALA A 313 2.77 -12.04 8.55
N THR A 314 3.19 -11.70 9.77
CA THR A 314 3.33 -10.31 10.20
C THR A 314 4.43 -9.56 9.43
N SER A 315 5.60 -10.17 9.22
CA SER A 315 6.69 -9.58 8.43
C SER A 315 6.30 -9.44 6.96
N GLU A 316 5.68 -10.47 6.38
CA GLU A 316 5.17 -10.42 5.02
C GLU A 316 4.17 -9.27 4.81
N ALA A 317 3.24 -9.10 5.76
CA ALA A 317 2.29 -8.00 5.72
C ALA A 317 2.96 -6.62 5.85
N MET A 318 4.02 -6.52 6.66
CA MET A 318 4.82 -5.31 6.79
C MET A 318 5.48 -4.95 5.45
N ASP A 319 6.15 -5.91 4.84
CA ASP A 319 6.92 -5.75 3.61
C ASP A 319 6.01 -5.39 2.45
N LEU A 320 4.91 -6.11 2.26
CA LEU A 320 3.91 -5.84 1.22
C LEU A 320 3.25 -4.46 1.39
N HIS A 321 2.90 -4.06 2.62
CA HIS A 321 2.36 -2.72 2.88
C HIS A 321 3.38 -1.64 2.52
N ASN A 322 4.61 -1.75 3.01
CA ASN A 322 5.66 -0.76 2.78
C ASN A 322 6.07 -0.71 1.29
N ASN A 323 6.04 -1.85 0.60
CA ASN A 323 6.19 -1.93 -0.86
C ASN A 323 5.12 -1.09 -1.58
N GLU A 324 3.84 -1.24 -1.20
CA GLU A 324 2.72 -0.45 -1.76
C GLU A 324 2.88 1.06 -1.48
N VAL A 325 3.29 1.44 -0.26
CA VAL A 325 3.54 2.87 0.05
C VAL A 325 4.63 3.46 -0.85
N GLY A 326 5.72 2.73 -1.09
CA GLY A 326 6.79 3.13 -2.01
C GLY A 326 6.30 3.37 -3.43
N ARG A 327 5.51 2.42 -3.96
CA ARG A 327 4.85 2.52 -5.27
C ARG A 327 3.96 3.76 -5.37
N ARG A 328 3.14 4.02 -4.35
CA ARG A 328 2.27 5.21 -4.27
C ARG A 328 3.06 6.51 -4.28
N ILE A 329 4.16 6.59 -3.53
CA ILE A 329 5.03 7.77 -3.51
C ILE A 329 5.62 8.04 -4.90
N ALA A 330 6.10 7.01 -5.59
CA ALA A 330 6.58 7.17 -6.97
C ALA A 330 5.47 7.62 -7.94
N ALA A 331 4.22 7.15 -7.77
CA ALA A 331 3.10 7.59 -8.60
C ALA A 331 2.73 9.07 -8.36
N ALA A 332 2.84 9.55 -7.12
CA ALA A 332 2.60 10.95 -6.76
C ALA A 332 3.74 11.88 -7.22
N HIS A 333 4.94 11.33 -7.42
CA HIS A 333 6.15 12.06 -7.78
C HIS A 333 6.83 11.44 -9.02
N PRO A 334 6.18 11.46 -10.21
CA PRO A 334 6.68 10.76 -11.39
C PRO A 334 8.02 11.28 -11.91
N ASP A 335 8.33 12.56 -11.67
CA ASP A 335 9.58 13.20 -12.10
C ASP A 335 10.69 13.15 -11.03
N ALA A 336 10.43 12.55 -9.85
CA ALA A 336 11.38 12.56 -8.75
C ALA A 336 12.57 11.63 -9.00
N GLY A 337 13.78 12.15 -8.77
CA GLY A 337 15.01 11.35 -8.78
C GLY A 337 15.17 10.51 -7.50
N PRO A 338 16.17 9.60 -7.44
CA PRO A 338 16.41 8.75 -6.28
C PRO A 338 16.53 9.52 -4.95
N ASP A 339 17.29 10.62 -4.92
CA ASP A 339 17.48 11.42 -3.70
C ASP A 339 16.18 12.11 -3.23
N GLU A 340 15.31 12.51 -4.16
CA GLU A 340 14.01 13.09 -3.84
C GLU A 340 13.06 12.01 -3.33
N LEU A 341 12.98 10.87 -4.01
CA LEU A 341 12.20 9.71 -3.56
C LEU A 341 12.64 9.28 -2.15
N LYS A 342 13.95 9.22 -1.89
CA LYS A 342 14.51 8.96 -0.56
C LYS A 342 13.98 9.93 0.49
N GLN A 343 14.00 11.24 0.23
CA GLN A 343 13.47 12.24 1.17
C GLN A 343 11.96 12.04 1.42
N HIS A 344 11.20 11.68 0.39
CA HIS A 344 9.77 11.35 0.55
C HIS A 344 9.57 10.09 1.40
N ILE A 345 10.38 9.04 1.21
CA ILE A 345 10.32 7.82 2.04
C ILE A 345 10.72 8.12 3.48
N GLU A 346 11.81 8.87 3.72
CA GLU A 346 12.23 9.27 5.07
C GLU A 346 11.14 10.07 5.80
N LYS A 347 10.42 10.93 5.06
CA LYS A 347 9.27 11.65 5.59
C LYS A 347 8.14 10.69 5.96
N ALA A 348 7.77 9.78 5.07
CA ALA A 348 6.72 8.78 5.31
C ALA A 348 7.01 7.86 6.51
N VAL A 349 8.28 7.47 6.71
CA VAL A 349 8.72 6.73 7.91
C VAL A 349 8.53 7.57 9.18
N ARG A 350 8.92 8.85 9.18
CA ARG A 350 8.77 9.74 10.35
C ARG A 350 7.33 10.10 10.66
N GLU A 351 6.46 10.11 9.65
CA GLU A 351 5.06 10.50 9.79
C GLU A 351 4.13 9.33 10.11
N GLY A 352 4.62 8.08 10.10
CA GLY A 352 3.83 6.91 10.47
C GLY A 352 3.04 6.29 9.32
N ASP A 353 3.36 6.64 8.07
CA ASP A 353 2.72 6.05 6.89
C ASP A 353 3.20 4.61 6.62
N MET A 354 4.42 4.31 7.09
CA MET A 354 5.00 2.97 7.08
C MET A 354 4.56 2.19 8.31
N VAL A 355 4.68 0.87 8.24
CA VAL A 355 4.50 0.00 9.40
C VAL A 355 5.77 -0.78 9.72
N VAL A 356 5.96 -1.03 11.01
CA VAL A 356 7.06 -1.82 11.56
C VAL A 356 6.50 -2.84 12.54
N VAL A 357 7.30 -3.85 12.90
CA VAL A 357 6.94 -4.77 13.97
C VAL A 357 7.32 -4.16 15.31
N GLY A 358 6.32 -3.90 16.16
CA GLY A 358 6.51 -3.43 17.52
C GLY A 358 7.05 -4.52 18.45
N GLN A 359 7.42 -4.15 19.68
CA GLN A 359 8.01 -5.07 20.67
C GLN A 359 7.14 -6.29 21.00
N GLU A 360 5.83 -6.16 20.82
CA GLU A 360 4.86 -7.24 21.04
C GLU A 360 4.70 -8.18 19.83
N GLY A 361 5.50 -8.00 18.77
CA GLY A 361 5.39 -8.81 17.55
C GLY A 361 4.17 -8.46 16.68
N ARG A 362 3.57 -7.28 16.88
CA ARG A 362 2.42 -6.78 16.11
C ARG A 362 2.82 -5.60 15.23
N LEU A 363 2.10 -5.41 14.13
CA LEU A 363 2.29 -4.25 13.26
C LEU A 363 1.77 -2.99 13.94
N VAL A 364 2.61 -1.96 13.90
CA VAL A 364 2.32 -0.62 14.41
C VAL A 364 2.83 0.41 13.40
N PRO A 365 2.23 1.62 13.36
CA PRO A 365 2.76 2.70 12.55
C PRO A 365 4.20 3.03 12.95
N SER A 366 5.04 3.39 11.98
CA SER A 366 6.47 3.62 12.19
C SER A 366 6.79 4.77 13.15
N ASP A 367 5.88 5.73 13.34
CA ASP A 367 6.04 6.84 14.28
C ASP A 367 5.67 6.48 15.74
N ARG A 368 5.16 5.27 15.99
CA ARG A 368 4.75 4.79 17.33
C ARG A 368 5.84 4.03 18.07
N VAL A 369 6.99 3.79 17.44
CA VAL A 369 8.12 3.07 18.02
C VAL A 369 9.38 3.86 17.74
N GLU A 370 10.22 4.04 18.76
CA GLU A 370 11.54 4.66 18.57
C GLU A 370 12.40 3.81 17.63
N VAL A 371 13.22 4.48 16.82
CA VAL A 371 14.16 3.79 15.92
C VAL A 371 15.06 2.87 16.73
N GLY A 372 15.11 1.59 16.34
CA GLY A 372 15.88 0.56 17.03
C GLY A 372 15.22 -0.07 18.25
N ALA A 373 14.02 0.38 18.65
CA ALA A 373 13.20 -0.21 19.71
C ALA A 373 12.11 -1.15 19.17
N THR A 374 12.21 -1.55 17.89
CA THR A 374 11.32 -2.49 17.20
C THR A 374 11.47 -3.92 17.71
N GLY A 375 10.43 -4.72 17.51
CA GLY A 375 10.39 -6.14 17.86
C GLY A 375 10.66 -7.03 16.65
N ARG A 376 10.17 -8.26 16.73
CA ARG A 376 10.32 -9.29 15.70
C ARG A 376 9.02 -10.08 15.55
N ALA A 377 8.65 -10.39 14.32
CA ALA A 377 7.58 -11.33 14.05
C ALA A 377 8.05 -12.75 14.37
N THR A 378 7.19 -13.55 14.99
CA THR A 378 7.48 -14.96 15.34
C THR A 378 6.30 -15.89 15.09
N ASP A 379 5.24 -15.33 14.52
CA ASP A 379 4.06 -16.03 14.05
C ASP A 379 4.40 -16.94 12.86
N PRO A 380 3.64 -18.03 12.68
CA PRO A 380 3.78 -18.87 11.50
C PRO A 380 3.55 -18.07 10.20
N PRO A 381 4.11 -18.53 9.06
CA PRO A 381 3.72 -18.03 7.75
C PRO A 381 2.21 -18.12 7.54
N ALA A 382 1.65 -17.21 6.74
CA ALA A 382 0.24 -17.27 6.43
C ALA A 382 -0.10 -18.52 5.60
N PRO A 383 -1.34 -19.05 5.72
CA PRO A 383 -1.78 -20.19 4.95
C PRO A 383 -2.00 -19.88 3.45
N GLY A 384 -1.80 -18.63 3.02
CA GLY A 384 -2.02 -18.11 1.67
C GLY A 384 -2.79 -16.79 1.68
N GLY A 385 -2.83 -16.10 0.53
CA GLY A 385 -3.45 -14.78 0.41
C GLY A 385 -3.80 -14.37 -1.02
N ARG A 386 -3.85 -13.06 -1.31
CA ARG A 386 -4.17 -12.54 -2.66
C ARG A 386 -2.94 -12.67 -3.55
N ASP A 387 -2.82 -13.82 -4.20
CA ASP A 387 -1.80 -14.02 -5.23
C ASP A 387 -2.00 -13.05 -6.39
N PRO A 388 -0.94 -12.40 -6.90
CA PRO A 388 -1.02 -11.65 -8.15
C PRO A 388 -1.37 -12.62 -9.29
N GLU A 389 -2.27 -12.23 -10.19
CA GLU A 389 -2.63 -13.07 -11.34
C GLU A 389 -1.38 -13.33 -12.20
N PRO A 390 -1.14 -14.58 -12.66
CA PRO A 390 -0.07 -14.87 -13.61
C PRO A 390 -0.29 -14.06 -14.88
N ARG A 391 0.67 -13.22 -15.28
CA ARG A 391 0.55 -12.38 -16.49
C ARG A 391 1.50 -12.86 -17.57
N ASP A 392 0.96 -12.96 -18.79
CA ASP A 392 1.62 -13.50 -19.99
C ASP A 392 1.85 -12.43 -21.09
N GLU A 393 1.68 -11.12 -20.80
CA GLU A 393 1.73 -10.08 -21.84
C GLU A 393 2.45 -8.78 -21.44
N GLY A 394 3.46 -8.43 -22.25
CA GLY A 394 3.86 -7.07 -22.66
C GLY A 394 4.20 -6.02 -21.59
N HIS A 395 5.48 -5.69 -21.44
CA HIS A 395 5.93 -4.55 -20.63
C HIS A 395 5.43 -3.20 -21.18
N SER A 396 4.56 -2.53 -20.42
CA SER A 396 4.37 -1.09 -20.55
C SER A 396 5.56 -0.40 -19.87
N SER A 397 6.47 0.19 -20.66
CA SER A 397 7.54 1.01 -20.12
C SER A 397 6.92 2.20 -19.39
N GLY A 398 7.09 2.27 -18.06
CA GLY A 398 6.89 3.50 -17.30
C GLY A 398 7.66 4.63 -17.98
N GLY A 399 7.00 5.78 -18.20
CA GLY A 399 7.54 6.90 -18.96
C GLY A 399 8.93 7.31 -18.47
N TYR A 400 9.94 7.03 -19.30
CA TYR A 400 11.34 7.30 -18.99
C TYR A 400 11.74 8.72 -19.41
N ASN A 401 12.32 9.49 -18.48
CA ASN A 401 13.13 10.65 -18.80
C ASN A 401 14.58 10.19 -19.04
N TYR A 402 15.02 10.23 -20.30
CA TYR A 402 16.37 9.87 -20.71
C TYR A 402 17.36 10.91 -20.18
N GLY A 403 17.92 10.67 -18.99
CA GLY A 403 19.18 11.27 -18.56
C GLY A 403 20.21 11.02 -19.68
N ARG A 404 20.63 12.09 -20.35
CA ARG A 404 21.32 12.04 -21.63
C ARG A 404 22.83 12.01 -21.40
N ASP A 405 23.28 11.07 -20.60
CA ASP A 405 24.68 10.90 -20.21
C ASP A 405 24.79 9.54 -19.54
N GLY A 406 25.64 8.66 -20.08
CA GLY A 406 25.84 7.29 -19.62
C GLY A 406 26.50 7.15 -18.25
N GLU A 407 26.02 7.87 -17.24
CA GLU A 407 26.36 7.69 -15.83
C GLU A 407 25.22 6.94 -15.13
N ASN A 408 25.29 5.62 -15.24
CA ASN A 408 24.71 4.61 -14.36
C ASN A 408 23.94 5.14 -13.12
N TYR A 409 22.62 5.36 -13.23
CA TYR A 409 21.59 5.46 -12.17
C TYR A 409 21.97 5.94 -10.75
N GLY A 410 23.02 6.72 -10.51
CA GLY A 410 23.52 6.92 -9.13
C GLY A 410 23.70 5.60 -8.33
N THR A 411 23.70 4.44 -9.00
CA THR A 411 23.80 3.15 -8.33
C THR A 411 25.27 2.92 -8.05
N TYR A 412 25.58 2.54 -6.82
CA TYR A 412 26.95 2.27 -6.40
C TYR A 412 27.57 1.23 -7.35
N GLN A 413 28.55 1.67 -8.13
CA GLN A 413 29.41 0.80 -8.91
C GLN A 413 30.27 0.00 -7.92
N ASN A 414 30.29 -1.33 -8.08
CA ASN A 414 31.29 -2.16 -7.42
C ASN A 414 32.64 -1.98 -8.12
#